data_AF-A0A0F8BW62-F1
#
_entry.id   AF-A0A0F8BW62-F1
#
_cell.length_a   1.000
_cell.length_b   1.000
_cell.length_c   1.000
_cell.angle_alpha   90.00
_cell.angle_beta   90.00
_cell.angle_gamma   90.00
#
_symmetry.space_group_name_H-M   'P 1'
#
loop_
_entity.id
_entity.type
_entity.pdbx_description
1 polymer ?
#
loop_
_entity_poly.entity_id
_entity_poly.type
_entity_poly.pdbx_seq_one_letter_code
_entity_poly.pdbx_strand_id
1 'polypeptide(L)'
;MAQFDDLPNELVQLILTFISAEDNLRNVQRVNRLLHMLGSDPRIWRYHCSLMRYWSPHHSIEDNYASLWIRAVLTPTWDVSWKQCVLELVETVRASWPEDYWIVQRFCPPFNGLEIEQQRDQMRIQPTYRDARGGPAKYHVGQVFEHTKYGSIGVITGWIEDRSPRGYISSGDRDSGTEADEIKTIFYYCLAGQNALPALVSEGNIRIIRNLAKVPTELISRCGKYFTNIDAVKGEFISNIKDAYPDN
;
A
#
# COMPACT_ATOMS: atom_id res chain seq x y z
N MET A 1 -5.45 -34.23 4.71
CA MET A 1 -4.94 -33.90 3.35
C MET A 1 -5.09 -32.41 3.21
N ALA A 2 -3.99 -31.68 3.01
CA ALA A 2 -4.05 -30.23 2.85
C ALA A 2 -4.81 -29.89 1.56
N GLN A 3 -5.82 -29.04 1.66
CA GLN A 3 -6.57 -28.52 0.52
C GLN A 3 -5.98 -27.19 0.06
N PHE A 4 -6.30 -26.80 -1.17
CA PHE A 4 -5.84 -25.53 -1.73
C PHE A 4 -6.32 -24.31 -0.90
N ASP A 5 -7.46 -24.42 -0.23
CA ASP A 5 -8.01 -23.38 0.65
C ASP A 5 -7.23 -23.23 1.98
N ASP A 6 -6.35 -24.17 2.31
CA ASP A 6 -5.48 -24.09 3.49
C ASP A 6 -4.22 -23.24 3.21
N LEU A 7 -3.99 -22.85 1.95
CA LEU A 7 -2.86 -22.01 1.56
C LEU A 7 -3.06 -20.56 2.03
N PRO A 8 -2.01 -19.92 2.57
CA PRO A 8 -2.00 -18.49 2.83
C PRO A 8 -2.33 -17.70 1.57
N ASN A 9 -3.11 -16.63 1.74
CA ASN A 9 -3.53 -15.75 0.65
C ASN A 9 -2.33 -15.21 -0.15
N GLU A 10 -1.19 -15.00 0.50
CA GLU A 10 0.05 -14.52 -0.13
C GLU A 10 0.63 -15.55 -1.11
N LEU A 11 0.56 -16.84 -0.77
CA LEU A 11 1.01 -17.92 -1.65
C LEU A 11 0.03 -18.13 -2.79
N VAL A 12 -1.28 -18.04 -2.53
CA VAL A 12 -2.29 -18.08 -3.58
C VAL A 12 -2.10 -16.89 -4.52
N GLN A 13 -1.88 -15.68 -4.01
CA GLN A 13 -1.60 -14.50 -4.85
C GLN A 13 -0.33 -14.66 -5.69
N LEU A 14 0.74 -15.22 -5.11
CA LEU A 14 1.97 -15.52 -5.85
C LEU A 14 1.71 -16.57 -6.95
N ILE A 15 0.96 -17.63 -6.66
CA ILE A 15 0.57 -18.62 -7.67
C ILE A 15 -0.23 -17.95 -8.79
N LEU A 16 -1.17 -17.06 -8.45
CA LEU A 16 -1.97 -16.31 -9.42
C LEU A 16 -1.12 -15.40 -10.31
N THR A 17 0.01 -14.86 -9.83
CA THR A 17 0.93 -14.10 -10.71
C THR A 17 1.59 -14.95 -11.80
N PHE A 18 1.70 -16.26 -11.62
CA PHE A 18 2.23 -17.18 -12.64
C PHE A 18 1.17 -17.64 -13.65
N ILE A 19 -0.11 -17.37 -13.38
CA ILE A 19 -1.22 -17.69 -14.29
C ILE A 19 -1.40 -16.54 -15.28
N SER A 20 -1.83 -16.82 -16.51
CA SER A 20 -2.12 -15.77 -17.48
C SER A 20 -3.29 -14.89 -17.01
N ALA A 21 -3.29 -13.61 -17.35
CA ALA A 21 -4.40 -12.70 -16.98
C ALA A 21 -5.75 -13.20 -17.53
N GLU A 22 -5.75 -13.85 -18.71
CA GLU A 22 -6.93 -14.42 -19.34
C GLU A 22 -7.47 -15.62 -18.56
N ASP A 23 -6.59 -16.55 -18.16
CA ASP A 23 -6.99 -17.72 -17.37
C ASP A 23 -7.42 -17.35 -15.95
N ASN A 24 -6.77 -16.35 -15.35
CA ASN A 24 -7.17 -15.82 -14.05
C ASN A 24 -8.63 -15.31 -14.10
N LEU A 25 -8.97 -14.50 -15.12
CA LEU A 25 -10.31 -13.91 -15.28
C LEU A 25 -11.37 -14.94 -15.70
N ARG A 26 -11.05 -15.83 -16.65
CA ARG A 26 -12.03 -16.75 -17.25
C ARG A 26 -12.26 -17.99 -16.41
N ASN A 27 -11.21 -18.50 -15.77
CA ASN A 27 -11.23 -19.80 -15.11
C ASN A 27 -11.09 -19.64 -13.60
N VAL A 28 -10.02 -19.02 -13.12
CA VAL A 28 -9.62 -19.11 -11.70
C VAL A 28 -10.53 -18.32 -10.77
N GLN A 29 -10.86 -17.06 -11.11
CA GLN A 29 -11.75 -16.22 -10.31
C GLN A 29 -13.17 -16.79 -10.18
N ARG A 30 -13.58 -17.72 -11.05
CA ARG A 30 -14.93 -18.30 -11.05
C ARG A 30 -15.06 -19.53 -10.17
N VAL A 31 -13.95 -20.08 -9.67
CA VAL A 31 -13.94 -21.35 -8.92
C VAL A 31 -14.46 -21.17 -7.49
N ASN A 32 -13.99 -20.15 -6.77
CA ASN A 32 -14.36 -19.90 -5.38
C ASN A 32 -14.24 -18.39 -5.06
N ARG A 33 -15.01 -17.90 -4.08
CA ARG A 33 -14.95 -16.54 -3.54
C ARG A 33 -13.55 -16.10 -3.12
N LEU A 34 -12.74 -17.01 -2.56
CA LEU A 34 -11.35 -16.71 -2.19
C LEU A 34 -10.50 -16.38 -3.43
N LEU A 35 -10.56 -17.23 -4.46
CA LEU A 35 -9.86 -17.03 -5.72
C LEU A 35 -10.42 -15.83 -6.51
N HIS A 36 -11.70 -15.55 -6.40
CA HIS A 36 -12.29 -14.33 -6.93
C HIS A 36 -11.69 -13.08 -6.27
N MET A 37 -11.65 -13.06 -4.93
CA MET A 37 -11.14 -11.93 -4.16
C MET A 37 -9.64 -11.72 -4.37
N LEU A 38 -8.84 -12.79 -4.30
CA LEU A 38 -7.39 -12.72 -4.49
C LEU A 38 -7.02 -12.50 -5.95
N GLY A 39 -7.70 -13.14 -6.90
CA GLY A 39 -7.48 -12.94 -8.33
C GLY A 39 -7.91 -11.56 -8.82
N SER A 40 -8.79 -10.87 -8.09
CA SER A 40 -9.17 -9.48 -8.35
C SER A 40 -8.27 -8.46 -7.65
N ASP A 41 -7.22 -8.89 -6.93
CA ASP A 41 -6.31 -7.98 -6.24
C ASP A 41 -5.62 -7.04 -7.25
N PRO A 42 -5.72 -5.70 -7.09
CA PRO A 42 -5.08 -4.72 -7.97
C PRO A 42 -3.59 -4.94 -8.21
N ARG A 43 -2.89 -5.60 -7.28
CA ARG A 43 -1.45 -5.89 -7.36
C ARG A 43 -1.13 -6.95 -8.42
N ILE A 44 -1.95 -8.00 -8.51
CA ILE A 44 -1.81 -9.06 -9.53
C ILE A 44 -2.09 -8.45 -10.91
N TRP A 45 -3.12 -7.62 -11.01
CA TRP A 45 -3.44 -6.90 -12.24
C TRP A 45 -2.31 -5.95 -12.63
N ARG A 46 -1.73 -5.18 -11.70
CA ARG A 46 -0.56 -4.33 -11.98
C ARG A 46 0.63 -5.13 -12.52
N TYR A 47 0.88 -6.33 -12.00
CA TYR A 47 1.93 -7.21 -12.52
C TYR A 47 1.63 -7.70 -13.93
N HIS A 48 0.44 -8.24 -14.19
CA HIS A 48 0.05 -8.69 -15.55
C HIS A 48 0.14 -7.56 -16.57
N CYS A 49 -0.38 -6.40 -16.19
CA CYS A 49 -0.29 -5.15 -16.92
C CYS A 49 1.17 -4.77 -17.27
N SER A 50 2.10 -4.87 -16.31
CA SER A 50 3.52 -4.56 -16.55
C SER A 50 4.24 -5.54 -17.49
N LEU A 51 3.70 -6.76 -17.64
CA LEU A 51 4.23 -7.77 -18.56
C LEU A 51 3.69 -7.62 -19.99
N MET A 52 2.63 -6.82 -20.18
CA MET A 52 2.07 -6.60 -21.50
C MET A 52 2.99 -5.68 -22.30
N ARG A 53 3.59 -6.23 -23.37
CA ARG A 53 4.42 -5.47 -24.31
C ARG A 53 3.64 -4.41 -25.08
N TYR A 54 2.37 -4.67 -25.31
CA TYR A 54 1.42 -3.74 -25.91
C TYR A 54 0.12 -3.85 -25.12
N TRP A 55 -0.37 -2.72 -24.64
CA TRP A 55 -1.65 -2.66 -23.96
C TRP A 55 -2.77 -2.85 -24.98
N SER A 56 -3.73 -3.70 -24.67
CA SER A 56 -4.88 -3.88 -25.56
C SER A 56 -5.64 -2.55 -25.68
N PRO A 57 -6.02 -2.10 -26.89
CA PRO A 57 -6.72 -0.82 -27.10
C PRO A 57 -7.96 -0.64 -26.22
N HIS A 58 -8.58 -1.74 -25.76
CA HIS A 58 -9.76 -1.74 -24.90
C HIS A 58 -9.55 -1.21 -23.48
N HIS A 59 -8.30 -1.12 -23.00
CA HIS A 59 -8.02 -0.52 -21.70
C HIS A 59 -7.91 1.01 -21.77
N SER A 60 -7.87 1.58 -22.99
CA SER A 60 -7.90 3.03 -23.23
C SER A 60 -6.91 3.79 -22.35
N ILE A 61 -5.73 3.22 -22.08
CA ILE A 61 -4.74 3.83 -21.18
C ILE A 61 -4.19 5.10 -21.81
N GLU A 62 -3.88 5.03 -23.11
CA GLU A 62 -3.54 6.19 -23.92
C GLU A 62 -4.67 7.22 -23.89
N ASP A 63 -5.92 6.81 -24.04
CA ASP A 63 -7.07 7.72 -23.99
C ASP A 63 -7.27 8.33 -22.60
N ASN A 64 -7.08 7.57 -21.53
CA ASN A 64 -7.22 8.04 -20.14
C ASN A 64 -6.12 9.06 -19.83
N TYR A 65 -4.86 8.71 -20.13
CA TYR A 65 -3.73 9.60 -19.97
C TYR A 65 -3.89 10.86 -20.81
N ALA A 66 -4.23 10.72 -22.09
CA ALA A 66 -4.49 11.83 -23.00
C ALA A 66 -5.68 12.67 -22.52
N SER A 67 -6.74 12.07 -22.00
CA SER A 67 -7.93 12.80 -21.54
C SER A 67 -7.63 13.70 -20.33
N LEU A 68 -6.76 13.25 -19.40
CA LEU A 68 -6.30 14.07 -18.28
C LEU A 68 -5.53 15.29 -18.77
N TRP A 69 -4.62 15.09 -19.73
CA TRP A 69 -3.86 16.17 -20.36
C TRP A 69 -4.74 17.11 -21.18
N ILE A 70 -5.65 16.59 -22.00
CA ILE A 70 -6.60 17.37 -22.80
C ILE A 70 -7.47 18.23 -21.90
N ARG A 71 -8.01 17.66 -20.81
CA ARG A 71 -8.79 18.42 -19.83
C ARG A 71 -7.96 19.53 -19.20
N ALA A 72 -6.75 19.24 -18.74
CA ALA A 72 -5.89 20.26 -18.12
C ALA A 72 -5.44 21.37 -19.09
N VAL A 73 -5.14 21.03 -20.36
CA VAL A 73 -4.62 21.96 -21.37
C VAL A 73 -5.72 22.78 -22.04
N LEU A 74 -6.88 22.17 -22.32
CA LEU A 74 -7.97 22.83 -23.02
C LEU A 74 -8.92 23.58 -22.09
N THR A 75 -8.89 23.30 -20.78
CA THR A 75 -9.64 24.10 -19.82
C THR A 75 -8.97 25.47 -19.71
N PRO A 76 -9.69 26.58 -19.94
CA PRO A 76 -9.09 27.90 -19.85
C PRO A 76 -8.60 28.19 -18.43
N THR A 77 -7.46 28.83 -18.27
CA THR A 77 -6.82 29.04 -16.96
C THR A 77 -7.61 29.94 -16.01
N TRP A 78 -8.55 30.74 -16.54
CA TRP A 78 -9.47 31.57 -15.75
C TRP A 78 -10.73 30.83 -15.30
N ASP A 79 -10.94 29.59 -15.79
CA ASP A 79 -12.04 28.75 -15.35
C ASP A 79 -11.76 28.21 -13.94
N VAL A 80 -12.77 28.27 -13.06
CA VAL A 80 -12.67 27.80 -11.68
C VAL A 80 -12.34 26.30 -11.62
N SER A 81 -12.80 25.54 -12.62
CA SER A 81 -12.54 24.10 -12.76
C SER A 81 -11.13 23.77 -13.23
N TRP A 82 -10.38 24.73 -13.76
CA TRP A 82 -9.03 24.52 -14.28
C TRP A 82 -8.09 23.95 -13.21
N LYS A 83 -8.10 24.55 -12.01
CA LYS A 83 -7.28 24.09 -10.88
C LYS A 83 -7.59 22.64 -10.51
N GLN A 84 -8.87 22.26 -10.55
CA GLN A 84 -9.30 20.90 -10.22
C GLN A 84 -8.85 19.89 -11.28
N CYS A 85 -8.92 20.25 -12.56
CA CYS A 85 -8.42 19.40 -13.65
C CYS A 85 -6.91 19.17 -13.56
N VAL A 86 -6.15 20.21 -13.21
CA VAL A 86 -4.69 20.12 -13.05
C VAL A 86 -4.31 19.29 -11.82
N LEU A 87 -5.03 19.44 -10.71
CA LEU A 87 -4.83 18.61 -9.51
C LEU A 87 -5.09 17.13 -9.81
N GLU A 88 -6.20 16.83 -10.49
CA GLU A 88 -6.56 15.47 -10.89
C GLU A 88 -5.50 14.86 -11.82
N LEU A 89 -4.98 15.62 -12.80
CA LEU A 89 -3.86 15.21 -13.65
C LEU A 89 -2.62 14.87 -12.80
N VAL A 90 -2.21 15.77 -11.91
CA VAL A 90 -1.00 15.62 -11.09
C VAL A 90 -1.08 14.42 -10.16
N GLU A 91 -2.20 14.24 -9.46
CA GLU A 91 -2.39 13.14 -8.52
C GLU A 91 -2.46 11.80 -9.26
N THR A 92 -3.20 11.75 -10.36
CA THR A 92 -3.36 10.52 -11.14
C THR A 92 -2.06 10.10 -11.82
N VAL A 93 -1.30 11.06 -12.37
CA VAL A 93 0.04 10.81 -12.94
C VAL A 93 1.01 10.39 -11.84
N ARG A 94 1.06 11.07 -10.70
CA ARG A 94 1.97 10.67 -9.61
C ARG A 94 1.63 9.28 -9.04
N ALA A 95 0.35 8.89 -9.00
CA ALA A 95 -0.09 7.59 -8.48
C ALA A 95 0.12 6.45 -9.49
N SER A 96 -0.17 6.70 -10.77
CA SER A 96 -0.22 5.67 -11.82
C SER A 96 1.03 5.64 -12.71
N TRP A 97 1.65 6.81 -12.97
CA TRP A 97 2.81 7.02 -13.87
C TRP A 97 3.84 8.02 -13.26
N PRO A 98 4.41 7.73 -12.08
CA PRO A 98 5.32 8.65 -11.40
C PRO A 98 6.55 9.04 -12.20
N GLU A 99 7.00 8.19 -13.13
CA GLU A 99 8.07 8.44 -14.09
C GLU A 99 7.79 9.61 -15.04
N ASP A 100 6.52 9.95 -15.27
CA ASP A 100 6.09 11.03 -16.16
C ASP A 100 5.77 12.33 -15.39
N TYR A 101 5.88 12.31 -14.07
CA TYR A 101 5.53 13.45 -13.23
C TYR A 101 6.34 14.71 -13.60
N TRP A 102 7.60 14.55 -13.99
CA TRP A 102 8.45 15.66 -14.43
C TRP A 102 7.91 16.34 -15.70
N ILE A 103 7.16 15.63 -16.55
CA ILE A 103 6.53 16.18 -17.76
C ILE A 103 5.40 17.14 -17.35
N VAL A 104 4.57 16.74 -16.38
CA VAL A 104 3.50 17.58 -15.84
C VAL A 104 4.07 18.85 -15.21
N GLN A 105 5.14 18.71 -14.42
CA GLN A 105 5.83 19.86 -13.82
C GLN A 105 6.41 20.84 -14.85
N ARG A 106 6.88 20.32 -16.00
CA ARG A 106 7.54 21.12 -17.03
C ARG A 106 6.56 21.79 -18.00
N PHE A 107 5.47 21.12 -18.35
CA PHE A 107 4.64 21.46 -19.52
C PHE A 107 3.20 21.86 -19.20
N CYS A 108 2.78 21.93 -17.94
CA CYS A 108 1.44 22.40 -17.56
C CYS A 108 1.38 23.85 -17.00
N PRO A 109 1.91 24.93 -17.63
CA PRO A 109 1.72 26.29 -17.10
C PRO A 109 0.24 26.71 -16.98
N PRO A 110 -0.15 27.61 -16.05
CA PRO A 110 0.65 28.30 -15.04
C PRO A 110 0.89 27.49 -13.76
N PHE A 111 0.97 26.16 -13.84
CA PHE A 111 1.36 25.30 -12.71
C PHE A 111 2.75 25.69 -12.16
N ASN A 112 2.75 26.43 -11.05
CA ASN A 112 3.89 26.48 -10.17
C ASN A 112 3.71 25.34 -9.17
N GLY A 113 4.55 24.30 -9.25
CA GLY A 113 4.55 23.19 -8.29
C GLY A 113 4.61 23.65 -6.82
N LEU A 114 5.10 24.87 -6.59
CA LEU A 114 5.11 25.58 -5.30
C LEU A 114 3.72 25.80 -4.68
N GLU A 115 2.63 26.04 -5.44
CA GLU A 115 1.29 26.23 -4.84
C GLU A 115 0.72 24.91 -4.31
N ILE A 116 1.01 23.77 -4.97
CA ILE A 116 0.64 22.44 -4.47
C ILE A 116 1.55 22.00 -3.32
N GLU A 117 2.84 22.33 -3.38
CA GLU A 117 3.75 22.13 -2.25
C GLU A 117 3.29 22.95 -1.03
N GLN A 118 2.83 24.18 -1.23
CA GLN A 118 2.21 25.00 -0.17
C GLN A 118 0.86 24.45 0.31
N GLN A 119 0.03 23.88 -0.58
CA GLN A 119 -1.18 23.15 -0.18
C GLN A 119 -0.87 21.80 0.49
N ARG A 120 0.27 21.18 0.21
CA ARG A 120 0.80 20.02 0.95
C ARG A 120 1.32 20.42 2.32
N ASP A 121 1.98 21.57 2.44
CA ASP A 121 2.31 22.18 3.74
C ASP A 121 1.02 22.49 4.53
N GLN A 122 -0.10 22.75 3.85
CA GLN A 122 -1.44 22.88 4.46
C GLN A 122 -2.11 21.53 4.75
N MET A 123 -1.95 20.51 3.88
CA MET A 123 -2.25 19.10 4.16
C MET A 123 -1.14 18.51 5.04
N ARG A 124 -0.96 19.08 6.23
CA ARG A 124 -0.14 18.44 7.26
C ARG A 124 -0.62 17.00 7.40
N ILE A 125 0.29 16.06 7.15
CA ILE A 125 0.10 14.67 7.56
C ILE A 125 -0.29 14.74 9.04
N GLN A 126 -1.46 14.22 9.39
CA GLN A 126 -1.83 14.17 10.80
C GLN A 126 -0.88 13.17 11.46
N PRO A 127 0.01 13.61 12.38
CA PRO A 127 0.96 12.72 12.99
C PRO A 127 0.21 11.62 13.72
N THR A 128 0.55 10.37 13.41
CA THR A 128 0.02 9.19 14.11
C THR A 128 1.01 8.84 15.21
N TYR A 129 0.59 9.06 16.45
CA TYR A 129 1.42 8.87 17.63
C TYR A 129 1.28 7.44 18.22
N ARG A 130 2.25 7.06 19.06
CA ARG A 130 2.36 5.75 19.74
C ARG A 130 2.33 5.95 21.29
N ASP A 131 1.67 5.07 22.06
CA ASP A 131 1.36 5.26 23.50
C ASP A 131 2.50 4.80 24.43
N ALA A 132 2.69 5.33 25.65
CA ALA A 132 1.75 5.33 26.80
C ALA A 132 0.97 6.65 27.14
N ARG A 133 1.12 7.74 26.37
CA ARG A 133 0.16 8.88 26.27
C ARG A 133 0.17 9.53 24.87
N GLY A 134 -0.02 8.74 23.80
CA GLY A 134 0.08 9.12 22.40
C GLY A 134 -0.65 8.24 21.36
N GLY A 135 -0.82 6.92 21.49
CA GLY A 135 -1.63 6.16 20.50
C GLY A 135 -1.44 4.64 20.42
N PRO A 136 -2.38 3.87 19.87
CA PRO A 136 -2.62 2.49 20.29
C PRO A 136 -1.53 1.46 19.89
N ALA A 137 -0.61 1.78 18.97
CA ALA A 137 0.31 0.82 18.37
C ALA A 137 1.44 0.36 19.32
N LYS A 138 1.69 -0.95 19.38
CA LYS A 138 2.77 -1.57 20.15
C LYS A 138 4.15 -1.51 19.47
N TYR A 139 4.21 -1.66 18.15
CA TYR A 139 5.46 -1.69 17.37
C TYR A 139 5.70 -0.38 16.62
N HIS A 140 6.93 -0.12 16.18
CA HIS A 140 7.26 1.08 15.41
C HIS A 140 7.78 0.83 14.00
N VAL A 141 7.75 1.90 13.21
CA VAL A 141 8.37 1.95 11.88
C VAL A 141 9.87 1.69 12.01
N GLY A 142 10.38 0.89 11.08
CA GLY A 142 11.78 0.50 11.03
C GLY A 142 12.10 -0.85 11.66
N GLN A 143 11.22 -1.38 12.50
CA GLN A 143 11.49 -2.67 13.13
C GLN A 143 11.40 -3.82 12.13
N VAL A 144 12.37 -4.72 12.22
CA VAL A 144 12.36 -6.00 11.50
C VAL A 144 11.56 -7.01 12.31
N PHE A 145 10.70 -7.77 11.64
CA PHE A 145 9.90 -8.81 12.26
C PHE A 145 9.91 -10.11 11.46
N GLU A 146 9.67 -11.21 12.17
CA GLU A 146 9.20 -12.48 11.63
C GLU A 146 7.69 -12.52 11.73
N HIS A 147 7.03 -12.93 10.65
CA HIS A 147 5.61 -13.24 10.71
C HIS A 147 5.41 -14.55 11.50
N THR A 148 4.71 -14.52 12.64
CA THR A 148 4.61 -15.69 13.54
C THR A 148 3.99 -16.92 12.88
N LYS A 149 3.08 -16.71 11.93
CA LYS A 149 2.39 -17.78 11.20
C LYS A 149 3.16 -18.31 9.99
N TYR A 150 3.99 -17.48 9.35
CA TYR A 150 4.57 -17.78 8.02
C TYR A 150 6.10 -17.81 8.02
N GLY A 151 6.75 -17.37 9.09
CA GLY A 151 8.21 -17.27 9.18
C GLY A 151 8.82 -16.23 8.23
N SER A 152 8.00 -15.50 7.46
CA SER A 152 8.49 -14.50 6.52
C SER A 152 9.05 -13.30 7.27
N ILE A 153 10.20 -12.82 6.81
CA ILE A 153 10.84 -11.65 7.41
C ILE A 153 10.33 -10.41 6.70
N GLY A 154 10.03 -9.39 7.50
CA GLY A 154 9.56 -8.10 7.01
C GLY A 154 10.05 -6.92 7.84
N VAL A 155 9.81 -5.73 7.33
CA VAL A 155 10.06 -4.45 7.99
C VAL A 155 8.76 -3.66 8.09
N ILE A 156 8.50 -3.09 9.26
CA ILE A 156 7.33 -2.24 9.50
C ILE A 156 7.57 -0.86 8.86
N THR A 157 6.67 -0.43 7.98
CA THR A 157 6.69 0.88 7.31
C THR A 157 5.62 1.84 7.80
N GLY A 158 4.65 1.38 8.59
CA GLY A 158 3.60 2.23 9.17
C GLY A 158 2.58 1.43 9.97
N TRP A 159 1.57 2.10 10.53
CA TRP A 159 0.41 1.46 11.14
C TRP A 159 -0.87 2.25 10.90
N ILE A 160 -2.00 1.58 11.11
CA ILE A 160 -3.35 2.12 11.06
C ILE A 160 -4.18 1.54 12.21
N GLU A 161 -5.01 2.39 12.81
CA GLU A 161 -6.02 2.01 13.80
C GLU A 161 -7.36 1.85 13.08
N ASP A 162 -7.92 0.63 13.08
CA ASP A 162 -9.28 0.41 12.63
C ASP A 162 -10.25 0.64 13.80
N ARG A 163 -11.00 1.74 13.72
CA ARG A 163 -12.12 2.10 14.62
C ARG A 163 -13.47 1.74 14.00
N SER A 164 -13.57 0.59 13.36
CA SER A 164 -14.85 0.10 12.86
C SER A 164 -15.74 -0.38 14.01
N PRO A 165 -17.05 -0.01 14.07
CA PRO A 165 -17.98 -0.42 15.14
C PRO A 165 -18.29 -1.93 15.22
N ARG A 166 -17.61 -2.75 14.42
CA ARG A 166 -17.75 -4.20 14.37
C ARG A 166 -16.40 -4.80 13.98
N GLY A 167 -15.75 -5.45 14.93
CA GLY A 167 -14.56 -6.25 14.65
C GLY A 167 -14.85 -7.23 13.52
N TYR A 168 -14.07 -7.17 12.45
CA TYR A 168 -13.99 -8.25 11.48
C TYR A 168 -13.35 -9.45 12.18
N ILE A 169 -14.16 -10.28 12.84
CA ILE A 169 -13.99 -11.72 13.07
C ILE A 169 -15.21 -12.27 13.82
N SER A 170 -15.66 -13.44 13.36
CA SER A 170 -16.62 -14.37 13.96
C SER A 170 -18.10 -14.21 13.58
N SER A 171 -18.44 -14.84 12.46
CA SER A 171 -19.73 -15.49 12.30
C SER A 171 -19.87 -16.57 13.38
N GLY A 172 -20.43 -16.21 14.53
CA GLY A 172 -20.57 -17.14 15.65
C GLY A 172 -21.41 -16.54 16.75
N ASP A 173 -22.69 -16.88 16.68
CA ASP A 173 -23.71 -16.77 17.73
C ASP A 173 -24.26 -15.39 18.08
N ARG A 174 -25.58 -15.32 18.00
CA ARG A 174 -26.39 -14.22 18.54
C ARG A 174 -26.75 -14.65 19.95
N ASP A 175 -26.24 -13.97 20.97
CA ASP A 175 -27.14 -13.49 22.02
C ASP A 175 -26.50 -12.51 23.00
N SER A 176 -27.40 -11.70 23.53
CA SER A 176 -27.29 -10.87 24.74
C SER A 176 -26.41 -9.63 24.67
N GLY A 177 -27.07 -8.49 24.93
CA GLY A 177 -26.46 -7.17 25.00
C GLY A 177 -25.60 -6.98 26.23
N THR A 178 -24.50 -6.28 26.01
CA THR A 178 -23.80 -5.46 27.01
C THR A 178 -23.02 -4.42 26.20
N GLU A 179 -22.92 -3.17 26.69
CA GLU A 179 -22.23 -2.06 26.03
C GLU A 179 -20.88 -2.52 25.45
N ALA A 180 -20.79 -2.60 24.12
CA ALA A 180 -19.64 -3.17 23.46
C ALA A 180 -18.49 -2.16 23.48
N ASP A 181 -17.48 -2.43 24.30
CA ASP A 181 -16.15 -1.83 24.22
C ASP A 181 -15.72 -1.82 22.74
N GLU A 182 -15.40 -0.65 22.20
CA GLU A 182 -14.85 -0.52 20.85
C GLU A 182 -13.57 -1.37 20.76
N ILE A 183 -13.63 -2.53 20.09
CA ILE A 183 -12.46 -3.39 19.88
C ILE A 183 -11.53 -2.66 18.91
N LYS A 184 -10.57 -1.90 19.45
CA LYS A 184 -9.51 -1.24 18.68
C LYS A 184 -8.58 -2.29 18.11
N THR A 185 -8.59 -2.46 16.79
CA THR A 185 -7.66 -3.37 16.10
C THR A 185 -6.64 -2.58 15.33
N ILE A 186 -5.37 -2.97 15.49
CA ILE A 186 -4.22 -2.26 14.91
C ILE A 186 -3.59 -3.15 13.88
N PHE A 187 -3.36 -2.55 12.71
CA PHE A 187 -2.68 -3.18 11.61
C PHE A 187 -1.42 -2.40 11.26
N TYR A 188 -0.38 -3.13 10.88
CA TYR A 188 0.91 -2.58 10.50
C TYR A 188 1.09 -2.74 9.00
N TYR A 189 1.44 -1.64 8.33
CA TYR A 189 1.97 -1.68 6.97
C TYR A 189 3.39 -2.20 7.03
N CYS A 190 3.70 -3.21 6.23
CA CYS A 190 4.98 -3.88 6.23
C CYS A 190 5.47 -4.13 4.80
N LEU A 191 6.78 -4.19 4.59
CA LEU A 191 7.38 -4.85 3.43
C LEU A 191 7.86 -6.22 3.90
N ALA A 192 7.35 -7.31 3.34
CA ALA A 192 7.66 -8.66 3.82
C ALA A 192 7.88 -9.66 2.68
N GLY A 193 8.61 -10.74 3.00
CA GLY A 193 8.89 -11.84 2.09
C GLY A 193 10.09 -11.59 1.17
N GLN A 194 10.37 -12.57 0.30
CA GLN A 194 11.53 -12.54 -0.60
C GLN A 194 11.51 -11.28 -1.49
N ASN A 195 10.39 -11.02 -2.17
CA ASN A 195 10.24 -9.87 -3.07
C ASN A 195 9.91 -8.54 -2.35
N ALA A 196 10.01 -8.49 -1.02
CA ALA A 196 9.69 -7.30 -0.21
C ALA A 196 8.35 -6.65 -0.59
N LEU A 197 7.28 -7.45 -0.59
CA LEU A 197 5.95 -7.00 -1.00
C LEU A 197 5.26 -6.23 0.13
N PRO A 198 4.49 -5.16 -0.19
CA PRO A 198 3.64 -4.51 0.80
C PRO A 198 2.60 -5.48 1.36
N ALA A 199 2.54 -5.60 2.68
CA ALA A 199 1.62 -6.45 3.42
C ALA A 199 0.99 -5.66 4.56
N LEU A 200 -0.22 -6.05 4.94
CA LEU A 200 -0.89 -5.54 6.13
C LEU A 200 -0.90 -6.66 7.18
N VAL A 201 -0.26 -6.43 8.32
CA VAL A 201 -0.04 -7.45 9.34
C VAL A 201 -0.71 -7.02 10.64
N SER A 202 -1.51 -7.91 11.23
CA SER A 202 -2.10 -7.65 12.55
C SER A 202 -1.06 -7.74 13.65
N GLU A 203 -1.28 -7.02 14.76
CA GLU A 203 -0.32 -6.97 15.86
C GLU A 203 0.10 -8.36 16.41
N GLY A 204 -0.86 -9.29 16.52
CA GLY A 204 -0.61 -10.64 17.04
C GLY A 204 0.29 -11.50 16.15
N ASN A 205 0.48 -11.10 14.89
CA ASN A 205 1.26 -11.85 13.91
C ASN A 205 2.71 -11.37 13.78
N ILE A 206 3.12 -10.38 14.58
CA ILE A 206 4.44 -9.75 14.50
C ILE A 206 5.33 -10.28 15.64
N ARG A 207 6.49 -10.83 15.28
CA ARG A 207 7.57 -11.17 16.21
C ARG A 207 8.84 -10.40 15.84
N ILE A 208 9.25 -9.46 16.67
CA ILE A 208 10.43 -8.63 16.38
C ILE A 208 11.70 -9.48 16.35
N ILE A 209 12.50 -9.31 15.29
CA ILE A 209 13.84 -9.89 15.14
C ILE A 209 14.85 -8.75 15.06
N ARG A 210 16.00 -8.90 15.73
CA ARG A 210 17.12 -7.93 15.64
C ARG A 210 18.27 -8.39 14.76
N ASN A 211 18.23 -9.64 14.29
CA ASN A 211 19.28 -10.23 13.48
C ASN A 211 19.11 -9.85 12.00
N LEU A 212 19.79 -8.79 11.58
CA LEU A 212 19.81 -8.28 10.20
C LEU A 212 20.38 -9.28 9.18
N ALA A 213 21.22 -10.24 9.59
CA ALA A 213 21.80 -11.22 8.67
C ALA A 213 20.76 -12.19 8.09
N LYS A 214 19.59 -12.28 8.71
CA LYS A 214 18.47 -13.08 8.19
C LYS A 214 17.60 -12.31 7.18
N VAL A 215 17.77 -10.99 7.07
CA VAL A 215 16.94 -10.15 6.21
C VAL A 215 17.33 -10.38 4.75
N PRO A 216 16.37 -10.71 3.86
CA PRO A 216 16.65 -10.87 2.43
C PRO A 216 17.23 -9.60 1.82
N THR A 217 18.25 -9.74 0.95
CA THR A 217 18.91 -8.61 0.28
C THR A 217 17.95 -7.75 -0.55
N GLU A 218 16.95 -8.38 -1.16
CA GLU A 218 15.88 -7.71 -1.91
C GLU A 218 15.06 -6.77 -1.02
N LEU A 219 14.82 -7.18 0.23
CA LEU A 219 14.14 -6.37 1.23
C LEU A 219 14.96 -5.15 1.62
N ILE A 220 16.26 -5.34 1.85
CA ILE A 220 17.18 -4.23 2.10
C ILE A 220 17.18 -3.24 0.94
N SER A 221 17.25 -3.73 -0.31
CA SER A 221 17.25 -2.87 -1.50
C SER A 221 15.97 -2.06 -1.65
N ARG A 222 14.80 -2.66 -1.37
CA ARG A 222 13.51 -1.99 -1.53
C ARG A 222 13.17 -1.06 -0.37
N CYS A 223 13.67 -1.38 0.82
CA CYS A 223 13.57 -0.54 2.01
C CYS A 223 14.30 0.80 1.85
N GLY A 224 15.28 0.93 0.95
CA GLY A 224 15.94 2.21 0.64
C GLY A 224 15.00 3.32 0.16
N LYS A 225 13.79 2.97 -0.33
CA LYS A 225 12.73 3.95 -0.66
C LYS A 225 12.11 4.58 0.60
N TYR A 226 12.09 3.87 1.72
CA TYR A 226 11.36 4.23 2.94
C TYR A 226 12.29 4.61 4.11
N PHE A 227 13.54 4.13 4.07
CA PHE A 227 14.52 4.26 5.15
C PHE A 227 15.85 4.78 4.61
N THR A 228 16.49 5.67 5.35
CA THR A 228 17.76 6.29 4.94
C THR A 228 18.98 5.48 5.36
N ASN A 229 18.89 4.75 6.47
CA ASN A 229 20.02 4.00 7.02
C ASN A 229 19.52 2.82 7.88
N ILE A 230 20.45 1.95 8.30
CA ILE A 230 20.20 0.79 9.15
C ILE A 230 21.02 0.95 10.43
N ASP A 231 20.36 0.88 11.58
CA ASP A 231 21.02 0.80 12.89
C ASP A 231 21.42 -0.67 13.15
N ALA A 232 22.70 -0.97 12.91
CA ALA A 232 23.26 -2.31 13.12
C ALA A 232 23.28 -2.74 14.60
N VAL A 233 23.23 -1.80 15.55
CA VAL A 233 23.26 -2.11 17.00
C VAL A 233 21.87 -2.53 17.48
N LYS A 234 20.83 -1.84 17.01
CA LYS A 234 19.43 -2.17 17.37
C LYS A 234 18.83 -3.25 16.46
N GLY A 235 19.33 -3.40 15.24
CA GLY A 235 18.79 -4.33 14.26
C GLY A 235 17.58 -3.77 13.51
N GLU A 236 17.52 -2.45 13.33
CA GLU A 236 16.33 -1.73 12.85
C GLU A 236 16.69 -0.75 11.73
N PHE A 237 15.72 -0.46 10.86
CA PHE A 237 15.84 0.54 9.82
C PHE A 237 15.48 1.92 10.36
N ILE A 238 16.29 2.94 10.05
CA ILE A 238 16.08 4.31 10.52
C ILE A 238 15.05 4.97 9.59
N SER A 239 13.88 5.30 10.16
CA SER A 239 12.79 5.98 9.45
C SER A 239 13.20 7.39 9.04
N ASN A 240 12.94 7.75 7.78
CA ASN A 240 13.04 9.13 7.31
C ASN A 240 11.70 9.87 7.40
N ILE A 241 10.61 9.18 7.76
CA ILE A 241 9.24 9.69 7.73
C ILE A 241 8.83 10.17 9.12
N LYS A 242 9.43 11.29 9.56
CA LYS A 242 9.14 11.89 10.87
C LYS A 242 7.85 12.71 10.90
N ASP A 243 7.39 13.18 9.75
CA ASP A 243 6.16 13.98 9.64
C ASP A 243 4.90 13.14 9.89
N ALA A 244 4.91 11.86 9.50
CA ALA A 244 3.80 10.93 9.71
C ALA A 244 3.87 10.20 11.06
N TYR A 245 5.09 9.85 11.49
CA TYR A 245 5.35 9.06 12.69
C TYR A 245 6.44 9.71 13.55
N PRO A 246 6.11 10.80 14.27
CA PRO A 246 7.09 11.65 14.96
C PRO A 246 7.78 11.00 16.16
N ASP A 247 7.23 9.90 16.68
CA ASP A 247 7.78 9.19 17.84
C ASP A 247 8.96 8.24 17.50
N ASN A 248 9.39 8.19 16.23
CA ASN A 248 10.40 7.26 15.69
C ASN A 248 11.70 7.92 15.21
#